data_AF-A0A9E0FMY4-F1
#
_entry.id   AF-A0A9E0FMY4-F1
#
_cell.length_a   1.000
_cell.length_b   1.000
_cell.length_c   1.000
_cell.angle_alpha   90.00
_cell.angle_beta   90.00
_cell.angle_gamma   90.00
#
_symmetry.space_group_name_H-M   'P 1'
#
loop_
_entity.id
_entity.type
_entity.pdbx_description
1 polymer ?
#
loop_
_entity_poly.entity_id
_entity_poly.type
_entity_poly.pdbx_seq_one_letter_code
_entity_poly.pdbx_strand_id
1 'polypeptide(L)'
;MTPQNGNPGAGGAGASKGRSSKQQNTNKVTQPKAMLKVHRASDNSTHVFHGRDAQTLDMLIQLGALGVTSGEASVVGWARRTSAYIKNLRDAGVQISTTREPASGAMVGRYHLLDSLTVVASANL
;
A
#
# COMPACT_ATOMS: atom_id res chain seq x y z
N MET A 1 9.99 57.27 -16.81
CA MET A 1 10.81 56.08 -17.13
C MET A 1 10.05 54.86 -16.62
N THR A 2 9.49 54.07 -17.52
CA THR A 2 8.64 52.90 -17.24
C THR A 2 9.02 51.82 -18.25
N PRO A 3 9.44 50.61 -17.86
CA PRO A 3 9.62 49.55 -18.83
C PRO A 3 8.29 48.87 -19.16
N GLN A 4 8.04 48.77 -20.46
CA GLN A 4 6.89 48.12 -21.09
C GLN A 4 6.91 46.60 -20.90
N ASN A 5 5.74 46.07 -20.59
CA ASN A 5 5.38 44.65 -20.64
C ASN A 5 5.33 44.19 -22.10
N GLY A 6 6.25 43.30 -22.49
CA GLY A 6 6.34 42.75 -23.85
C GLY A 6 5.52 41.47 -24.00
N ASN A 7 4.40 41.58 -24.72
CA ASN A 7 3.81 40.46 -25.45
C ASN A 7 4.17 40.63 -26.94
N PRO A 8 4.59 39.56 -27.63
CA PRO A 8 3.96 39.31 -28.92
C PRO A 8 3.73 37.82 -29.16
N GLY A 9 2.47 37.47 -29.43
CA GLY A 9 2.14 36.24 -30.14
C GLY A 9 2.20 36.48 -31.66
N ALA A 10 2.58 35.45 -32.42
CA ALA A 10 1.98 35.07 -33.70
C ALA A 10 2.75 33.91 -34.35
N GLY A 11 2.03 32.86 -34.75
CA GLY A 11 2.43 31.99 -35.86
C GLY A 11 2.36 30.48 -35.59
N GLY A 12 1.30 29.82 -36.08
CA GLY A 12 1.30 28.36 -36.22
C GLY A 12 -0.08 27.71 -36.23
N ALA A 13 -0.82 27.89 -37.32
CA ALA A 13 -2.05 27.15 -37.61
C ALA A 13 -1.76 25.67 -37.91
N GLY A 14 -2.64 24.76 -37.46
CA GLY A 14 -2.55 23.35 -37.84
C GLY A 14 -3.41 22.43 -36.98
N ALA A 15 -4.69 22.33 -37.32
CA ALA A 15 -5.64 21.41 -36.71
C ALA A 15 -5.18 19.95 -36.85
N SER A 16 -5.18 19.21 -35.74
CA SER A 16 -5.37 17.76 -35.71
C SER A 16 -5.78 17.35 -34.31
N LYS A 17 -7.10 17.26 -34.08
CA LYS A 17 -7.70 16.55 -32.95
C LYS A 17 -7.35 15.07 -33.05
N GLY A 18 -6.12 14.71 -32.67
CA GLY A 18 -5.73 13.34 -32.37
C GLY A 18 -6.28 12.98 -31.00
N ARG A 19 -7.55 12.59 -30.93
CA ARG A 19 -8.08 11.80 -29.81
C ARG A 19 -7.18 10.58 -29.71
N SER A 20 -6.27 10.57 -28.73
CA SER A 20 -5.48 9.37 -28.44
C SER A 20 -6.45 8.26 -28.12
N SER A 21 -6.48 7.31 -29.04
CA SER A 21 -7.36 6.18 -29.12
C SER A 21 -7.37 5.45 -27.79
N LYS A 22 -8.58 5.20 -27.27
CA LYS A 22 -8.95 4.07 -26.42
C LYS A 22 -7.77 3.12 -26.17
N GLN A 23 -7.13 3.31 -25.02
CA GLN A 23 -6.19 2.34 -24.49
C GLN A 23 -6.97 1.03 -24.37
N GLN A 24 -6.62 0.09 -25.26
CA GLN A 24 -7.31 -1.17 -25.44
C GLN A 24 -7.32 -1.89 -24.08
N ASN A 25 -8.52 -2.20 -23.60
CA ASN A 25 -8.74 -3.06 -22.46
C ASN A 25 -8.23 -4.45 -22.85
N THR A 26 -6.95 -4.70 -22.59
CA THR A 26 -6.44 -6.06 -22.52
C THR A 26 -7.26 -6.73 -21.44
N ASN A 27 -8.05 -7.75 -21.79
CA ASN A 27 -8.60 -8.70 -20.82
C ASN A 27 -7.39 -9.37 -20.13
N LYS A 28 -6.77 -8.66 -19.19
CA LYS A 28 -5.83 -9.25 -18.24
C LYS A 28 -6.69 -10.23 -17.48
N VAL A 29 -6.39 -11.52 -17.65
CA VAL A 29 -6.72 -12.54 -16.67
C VAL A 29 -6.27 -11.96 -15.34
N THR A 30 -7.22 -11.43 -14.59
CA THR A 30 -6.92 -10.77 -13.32
C THR A 30 -6.62 -11.91 -12.39
N GLN A 31 -5.32 -12.20 -12.23
CA GLN A 31 -4.82 -13.08 -11.20
C GLN A 31 -5.58 -12.75 -9.91
N PRO A 32 -6.20 -13.76 -9.26
CA PRO A 32 -7.07 -13.49 -8.13
C PRO A 32 -6.24 -12.78 -7.06
N LYS A 33 -6.69 -11.58 -6.69
CA LYS A 33 -5.97 -10.75 -5.72
C LYS A 33 -5.95 -11.48 -4.39
N ALA A 34 -4.81 -11.41 -3.70
CA ALA A 34 -4.71 -11.83 -2.32
C ALA A 34 -5.88 -11.23 -1.52
N MET A 35 -6.50 -12.03 -0.65
CA MET A 35 -7.61 -11.60 0.18
C MET A 35 -7.44 -12.21 1.55
N LEU A 36 -7.67 -11.40 2.59
CA LEU A 36 -7.67 -11.84 3.97
C LEU A 36 -8.90 -11.26 4.66
N LYS A 37 -9.74 -12.14 5.19
CA LYS A 37 -10.87 -11.78 6.05
C LYS A 37 -10.49 -12.10 7.48
N VAL A 38 -10.49 -11.08 8.33
CA VAL A 38 -10.12 -11.19 9.74
C VAL A 38 -11.31 -10.80 10.61
N HIS A 39 -11.48 -11.53 11.72
CA HIS A 39 -12.35 -11.17 12.82
C HIS A 39 -11.50 -10.52 13.91
N ARG A 40 -11.96 -9.37 14.39
CA ARG A 40 -11.27 -8.60 15.41
C ARG A 40 -11.97 -8.78 16.75
N ALA A 41 -11.25 -9.28 17.74
CA ALA A 41 -11.83 -9.60 19.04
C ALA A 41 -12.25 -8.36 19.85
N SER A 42 -11.55 -7.23 19.68
CA SER A 42 -11.75 -6.03 20.50
C SER A 42 -13.08 -5.32 20.24
N ASP A 43 -13.58 -5.35 19.00
CA ASP A 43 -14.82 -4.69 18.59
C ASP A 43 -15.83 -5.69 17.98
N ASN A 44 -15.51 -6.98 18.03
CA ASN A 44 -16.28 -8.08 17.44
C ASN A 44 -16.63 -7.86 15.96
N SER A 45 -15.81 -7.10 15.25
CA SER A 45 -16.05 -6.73 13.85
C SER A 45 -15.31 -7.65 12.88
N THR A 46 -15.70 -7.60 11.61
CA THR A 46 -15.04 -8.37 10.55
C THR A 46 -14.56 -7.43 9.45
N HIS A 47 -13.27 -7.55 9.12
CA HIS A 47 -12.63 -6.74 8.10
C HIS A 47 -12.15 -7.61 6.95
N VAL A 48 -12.22 -7.07 5.73
CA VAL A 48 -11.70 -7.72 4.53
C VAL A 48 -10.63 -6.83 3.92
N PHE A 49 -9.44 -7.40 3.74
CA PHE A 49 -8.30 -6.76 3.12
C PHE A 49 -7.98 -7.45 1.80
N HIS A 50 -7.38 -6.70 0.87
CA HIS A 50 -7.03 -7.20 -0.46
C HIS A 50 -5.60 -6.84 -0.87
N GLY A 51 -5.06 -7.60 -1.81
CA GLY A 51 -3.75 -7.36 -2.41
C GLY A 51 -2.63 -7.35 -1.37
N ARG A 52 -1.76 -6.34 -1.43
CA ARG A 52 -0.59 -6.25 -0.54
C ARG A 52 -0.94 -5.89 0.90
N ASP A 53 -2.07 -5.24 1.15
CA ASP A 53 -2.54 -4.99 2.52
C ASP A 53 -2.91 -6.32 3.20
N ALA A 54 -3.59 -7.22 2.48
CA ALA A 54 -3.92 -8.56 2.97
C ALA A 54 -2.67 -9.38 3.34
N GLN A 55 -1.68 -9.40 2.45
CA GLN A 55 -0.43 -10.14 2.70
C GLN A 55 0.42 -9.51 3.81
N THR A 56 0.43 -8.18 3.91
CA THR A 56 1.11 -7.50 5.01
C THR A 56 0.46 -7.84 6.35
N LEU A 57 -0.88 -7.83 6.40
CA LEU A 57 -1.61 -8.18 7.60
C LEU A 57 -1.44 -9.65 7.97
N ASP A 58 -1.48 -10.55 6.99
CA ASP A 58 -1.23 -11.98 7.21
C ASP A 58 0.16 -12.23 7.82
N MET A 59 1.19 -11.59 7.26
CA MET A 59 2.56 -11.67 7.80
C MET A 59 2.65 -11.12 9.23
N LEU A 60 1.94 -10.03 9.55
CA LEU A 60 1.85 -9.50 10.91
C LEU A 60 1.15 -10.47 11.87
N ILE A 61 0.11 -11.18 11.43
CA ILE A 61 -0.59 -12.19 12.24
C ILE A 61 0.32 -13.40 12.47
N GLN A 62 1.03 -13.87 11.45
CA GLN A 62 1.95 -15.00 11.56
C GLN A 62 3.13 -14.72 12.50
N LEU A 63 3.69 -13.50 12.45
CA LEU A 63 4.80 -13.08 13.32
C LEU A 63 4.31 -12.62 14.70
N GLY A 64 3.04 -12.21 14.81
CA GLY A 64 2.39 -11.81 16.05
C GLY A 64 3.19 -10.77 16.83
N ALA A 65 3.54 -11.12 18.08
CA ALA A 65 4.27 -10.24 18.99
C ALA A 65 5.71 -9.93 18.53
N LEU A 66 6.33 -10.78 17.72
CA LEU A 66 7.67 -10.52 17.18
C LEU A 66 7.66 -9.32 16.24
N GLY A 67 6.53 -9.05 15.60
CA GLY A 67 6.38 -7.99 14.62
C GLY A 67 7.26 -8.20 13.37
N VAL A 68 7.25 -7.22 12.49
CA VAL A 68 8.00 -7.28 11.23
C VAL A 68 8.69 -5.96 10.92
N THR A 69 9.88 -6.04 10.33
CA THR A 69 10.59 -4.89 9.78
C THR A 69 10.38 -4.77 8.28
N SER A 70 10.62 -3.58 7.74
CA SER A 70 10.68 -3.40 6.28
C SER A 70 11.76 -4.27 5.62
N GLY A 71 12.85 -4.61 6.34
CA GLY A 71 13.90 -5.50 5.86
C GLY A 71 13.41 -6.93 5.66
N GLU A 72 12.73 -7.49 6.65
CA GLU A 72 12.14 -8.84 6.58
C GLU A 72 11.05 -8.92 5.50
N ALA A 73 10.26 -7.84 5.34
CA ALA A 73 9.32 -7.70 4.23
C ALA A 73 9.99 -7.60 2.84
N SER A 74 11.32 -7.43 2.75
CA SER A 74 12.07 -7.36 1.50
C SER A 74 12.19 -8.71 0.83
N VAL A 75 12.25 -9.80 1.61
CA VAL A 75 12.33 -11.17 1.10
C VAL A 75 11.13 -11.50 0.22
N VAL A 76 9.97 -10.90 0.54
CA VAL A 76 8.71 -11.04 -0.19
C VAL A 76 8.52 -10.01 -1.30
N GLY A 77 9.50 -9.11 -1.49
CA GLY A 77 9.59 -8.21 -2.65
C GLY A 77 8.82 -6.87 -2.53
N TRP A 78 8.27 -6.51 -1.37
CA TRP A 78 7.47 -5.27 -1.23
C TRP A 78 7.94 -4.29 -0.14
N ALA A 79 9.11 -4.50 0.44
CA ALA A 79 9.71 -3.65 1.48
C ALA A 79 9.62 -2.14 1.28
N ARG A 80 9.78 -1.67 0.04
CA ARG A 80 9.76 -0.23 -0.28
C ARG A 80 8.44 0.45 0.08
N ARG A 81 7.35 -0.30 0.22
CA ARG A 81 6.01 0.22 0.55
C ARG A 81 5.44 -0.34 1.84
N THR A 82 6.23 -1.06 2.65
CA THR A 82 5.74 -1.62 3.92
C THR A 82 5.12 -0.56 4.81
N SER A 83 5.76 0.61 4.98
CA SER A 83 5.19 1.72 5.77
C SER A 83 3.85 2.23 5.23
N ALA A 84 3.65 2.21 3.90
CA ALA A 84 2.39 2.61 3.28
C ALA A 84 1.27 1.59 3.56
N TYR A 85 1.57 0.28 3.46
CA TYR A 85 0.60 -0.77 3.80
C TYR A 85 0.25 -0.76 5.29
N ILE A 86 1.24 -0.57 6.17
CA ILE A 86 0.99 -0.39 7.60
C ILE A 86 0.10 0.83 7.86
N LYS A 87 0.33 1.94 7.15
CA LYS A 87 -0.55 3.12 7.24
C LYS A 87 -1.99 2.78 6.81
N ASN A 88 -2.18 2.11 5.68
CA ASN A 88 -3.51 1.70 5.22
C ASN A 88 -4.23 0.81 6.24
N LEU A 89 -3.50 -0.15 6.84
CA LEU A 89 -4.04 -1.03 7.88
C LEU A 89 -4.47 -0.24 9.13
N ARG A 90 -3.67 0.75 9.56
CA ARG A 90 -4.03 1.65 10.66
C ARG A 90 -5.24 2.51 10.34
N ASP A 91 -5.29 3.06 9.14
CA ASP A 91 -6.42 3.88 8.68
C ASP A 91 -7.71 3.03 8.61
N ALA A 92 -7.59 1.72 8.38
CA ALA A 92 -8.69 0.76 8.46
C ALA A 92 -9.04 0.30 9.90
N GLY A 93 -8.34 0.82 10.91
CA GLY A 93 -8.62 0.57 12.33
C GLY A 93 -7.72 -0.45 13.03
N VAL A 94 -6.82 -1.13 12.29
CA VAL A 94 -5.91 -2.13 12.86
C VAL A 94 -4.87 -1.46 13.75
N GLN A 95 -4.80 -1.90 15.00
CA GLN A 95 -3.86 -1.38 15.99
C GLN A 95 -2.49 -1.99 15.77
N ILE A 96 -1.59 -1.17 15.21
CA ILE A 96 -0.21 -1.56 14.92
C ILE A 96 0.72 -0.55 15.58
N SER A 97 1.52 -0.99 16.55
CA SER A 97 2.59 -0.18 17.13
C SER A 97 3.84 -0.21 16.23
N THR A 98 4.66 0.83 16.30
CA THR A 98 6.01 0.82 15.70
C THR A 98 7.03 1.08 16.78
N THR A 99 7.97 0.16 16.95
CA THR A 99 9.20 0.38 17.70
C THR A 99 10.34 0.67 16.71
N ARG A 100 11.39 1.36 17.15
CA ARG A 100 12.59 1.56 16.33
C ARG A 100 13.67 0.62 16.84
N GLU A 101 14.32 -0.07 15.92
CA GLU A 101 15.46 -0.93 16.24
C GLU A 101 16.62 -0.70 15.26
N PRO A 102 17.86 -0.90 15.70
CA PRO A 102 19.01 -0.86 14.83
C PRO A 102 19.06 -2.13 13.95
N ALA A 103 19.10 -1.96 12.63
CA ALA A 103 19.31 -3.03 11.66
C ALA A 103 20.29 -2.57 10.57
N SER A 104 21.37 -3.34 10.35
CA SER A 104 22.37 -3.10 9.30
C SER A 104 22.89 -1.65 9.21
N GLY A 105 23.15 -1.03 10.36
CA GLY A 105 23.70 0.34 10.42
C GLY A 105 22.66 1.46 10.24
N ALA A 106 21.37 1.13 10.16
CA ALA A 106 20.28 2.09 10.11
C ALA A 106 19.24 1.81 11.21
N MET A 107 18.45 2.82 11.58
CA MET A 107 17.29 2.63 12.44
C MET A 107 16.08 2.27 11.58
N VAL A 108 15.52 1.08 11.79
CA VAL A 108 14.34 0.59 11.07
C VAL A 108 13.13 0.53 12.01
N GLY A 109 11.93 0.67 11.44
CA GLY A 109 10.70 0.45 12.18
C GLY A 109 10.36 -1.03 12.23
N ARG A 110 10.13 -1.56 13.43
CA ARG A 110 9.50 -2.87 13.65
C ARG A 110 8.04 -2.66 14.00
N TYR A 111 7.15 -3.28 13.24
CA TYR A 111 5.71 -3.13 13.34
C TYR A 111 5.13 -4.31 14.11
N HIS A 112 4.46 -4.05 15.24
CA HIS A 112 3.84 -5.10 16.05
C HIS A 112 2.32 -4.97 16.00
N LEU A 113 1.65 -6.08 15.73
CA LEU A 113 0.21 -6.17 15.81
C LEU A 113 -0.21 -6.17 17.29
N LEU A 114 -1.03 -5.21 17.69
CA LEU A 114 -1.57 -5.12 19.04
C LEU A 114 -2.97 -5.76 19.14
N ASP A 115 -3.71 -5.77 18.04
CA ASP A 115 -5.02 -6.41 18.00
C ASP A 115 -4.91 -7.93 17.98
N SER A 116 -5.79 -8.59 18.74
CA SER A 116 -6.06 -10.02 18.55
C SER A 116 -6.98 -10.20 17.34
N LEU A 117 -6.39 -10.58 16.21
CA LEU A 117 -7.08 -10.87 14.96
C LEU A 117 -7.10 -12.37 14.69
N THR A 118 -8.27 -12.90 14.37
CA THR A 118 -8.45 -14.29 13.94
C THR A 118 -8.74 -14.32 12.45
N VAL A 119 -7.97 -15.10 11.69
CA VAL A 119 -8.24 -15.28 10.26
C VAL A 119 -9.50 -16.14 10.08
N VAL A 120 -10.50 -15.57 9.40
CA VAL A 120 -11.77 -16.25 9.11
C VAL A 120 -11.75 -16.86 7.71
N ALA A 121 -11.08 -16.21 6.76
CA ALA A 121 -10.86 -16.75 5.42
C ALA A 121 -9.65 -16.09 4.77
N SER A 122 -8.96 -16.85 3.91
CA SER A 122 -7.82 -16.38 3.13
C SER A 122 -7.89 -16.92 1.70
N ALA A 123 -7.34 -16.15 0.74
CA ALA A 123 -7.16 -16.59 -0.63
C ALA A 123 -5.91 -15.94 -1.25
N ASN A 124 -5.06 -16.74 -1.90
CA ASN A 124 -3.87 -16.28 -2.64
C ASN A 124 -2.88 -15.41 -1.84
N LEU A 125 -2.60 -15.78 -0.59
CA LEU A 125 -1.63 -15.09 0.28
C LEU A 125 -0.20 -15.50 -0.01
#